data_AF-A0A4Q6XUE1-F1
#
_entry.id   AF-A0A4Q6XUE1-F1
#
_cell.length_a   1.000
_cell.length_b   1.000
_cell.length_c   1.000
_cell.angle_alpha   90.00
_cell.angle_beta   90.00
_cell.angle_gamma   90.00
#
_symmetry.space_group_name_H-M   'P 1'
#
loop_
_entity.id
_entity.type
_entity.pdbx_description
1 polymer ?
#
loop_
_entity_poly.entity_id
_entity_poly.type
_entity_poly.pdbx_seq_one_letter_code
_entity_poly.pdbx_strand_id
1 'polypeptide(L)'
;MPIGALKTHMSLNVPQRRVHAKSAGYTGYTLEVSGLPWGGGPHKVVRYRADGDRCGEMLDSQEGEGVSVVIQSNLAVPDVEIIEISQGSS
;
A
#
# COMPACT_ATOMS: atom_id res chain seq x y z
N MET A 1 -40.34 21.33 -35.21
CA MET A 1 -39.78 20.18 -34.45
C MET A 1 -39.02 20.73 -33.26
N PRO A 2 -39.45 20.53 -32.00
CA PRO A 2 -38.74 21.12 -30.87
C PRO A 2 -37.44 20.35 -30.60
N ILE A 3 -36.37 21.11 -30.34
CA ILE A 3 -35.05 20.64 -29.90
C ILE A 3 -35.23 20.13 -28.45
N GLY A 4 -35.68 18.88 -28.28
CA GLY A 4 -35.91 18.34 -26.94
C GLY A 4 -36.29 16.85 -26.88
N ALA A 5 -36.41 16.18 -28.03
CA ALA A 5 -36.94 14.82 -28.12
C ALA A 5 -35.88 13.72 -28.31
N LEU A 6 -34.58 14.00 -28.13
CA LEU A 6 -33.55 12.95 -28.11
C LEU A 6 -32.95 12.85 -26.71
N LYS A 7 -33.55 12.00 -25.87
CA LYS A 7 -32.78 11.26 -24.86
C LYS A 7 -31.96 10.22 -25.62
N THR A 8 -30.81 10.62 -26.16
CA THR A 8 -29.82 9.67 -26.64
C THR A 8 -29.37 8.84 -25.44
N HIS A 9 -29.71 7.55 -25.43
CA HIS A 9 -29.08 6.57 -24.55
C HIS A 9 -27.59 6.51 -24.89
N MET A 10 -26.81 7.42 -24.29
CA MET A 10 -25.36 7.40 -24.41
C MET A 10 -24.82 6.28 -23.53
N SER A 11 -24.60 5.10 -24.11
CA SER A 11 -23.83 4.05 -23.46
C SER A 11 -22.35 4.36 -23.64
N LEU A 12 -21.64 4.61 -22.54
CA LEU A 12 -20.18 4.70 -22.55
C LEU A 12 -19.61 3.29 -22.64
N ASN A 13 -18.80 3.02 -23.67
CA ASN A 13 -18.05 1.76 -23.73
C ASN A 13 -17.09 1.70 -22.54
N VAL A 14 -17.28 0.69 -21.69
CA VAL A 14 -16.35 0.38 -20.60
C VAL A 14 -15.55 -0.87 -20.94
N PRO A 15 -14.32 -1.01 -20.43
CA PRO A 15 -13.57 -2.25 -20.56
C PRO A 15 -14.37 -3.44 -20.01
N GLN A 16 -14.17 -4.61 -20.62
CA GLN A 16 -14.72 -5.86 -20.10
C GLN A 16 -14.20 -6.10 -18.68
N ARG A 17 -15.06 -6.68 -17.84
CA ARG A 17 -14.69 -7.03 -16.47
C ARG A 17 -13.54 -8.03 -16.48
N ARG A 18 -12.58 -7.85 -15.57
CA ARG A 18 -11.55 -8.84 -15.30
C ARG A 18 -12.12 -9.97 -14.44
N VAL A 19 -12.88 -10.88 -15.05
CA VAL A 19 -13.60 -11.97 -14.36
C VAL A 19 -12.70 -12.93 -13.59
N HIS A 20 -11.40 -12.94 -13.88
CA HIS A 20 -10.39 -13.76 -13.19
C HIS A 20 -9.54 -12.98 -12.17
N ALA A 21 -9.78 -11.68 -11.96
CA ALA A 21 -9.00 -10.84 -11.03
C ALA A 21 -9.62 -10.78 -9.63
N LYS A 22 -10.00 -11.94 -9.08
CA LYS A 22 -10.44 -12.03 -7.68
C LYS A 22 -9.23 -11.82 -6.76
N SER A 23 -9.41 -11.09 -5.66
CA SER A 23 -8.36 -10.95 -4.64
C SER A 23 -7.89 -12.33 -4.15
N ALA A 24 -6.59 -12.49 -3.96
CA ALA A 24 -5.98 -13.69 -3.43
C ALA A 24 -6.32 -13.93 -1.94
N GLY A 25 -6.87 -12.92 -1.25
CA GLY A 25 -7.29 -13.04 0.15
C GLY A 25 -6.12 -13.08 1.14
N TYR A 26 -4.99 -12.45 0.81
CA TYR A 26 -3.90 -12.27 1.76
C TYR A 26 -4.39 -11.51 3.01
N THR A 27 -3.91 -11.94 4.18
CA THR A 27 -4.24 -11.36 5.50
C THR A 27 -3.05 -10.59 6.10
N GLY A 28 -1.93 -10.56 5.39
CA GLY A 28 -0.68 -9.97 5.85
C GLY A 28 0.42 -10.13 4.82
N TYR A 29 1.62 -9.68 5.18
CA TYR A 29 2.80 -9.73 4.33
C TYR A 29 4.07 -10.01 5.12
N THR A 30 5.08 -10.51 4.40
CA THR A 30 6.49 -10.43 4.78
C THR A 30 7.21 -9.68 3.66
N LEU A 31 7.85 -8.57 4.00
CA LEU A 31 8.61 -7.74 3.07
C LEU A 31 10.09 -7.82 3.46
N GLU A 32 10.91 -8.31 2.54
CA GLU A 32 12.36 -8.25 2.64
C GLU A 32 12.87 -7.10 1.77
N VAL A 33 13.56 -6.14 2.39
CA VAL A 33 14.27 -5.08 1.69
C VAL A 33 15.76 -5.32 1.89
N SER A 34 16.48 -5.56 0.80
CA SER A 34 17.92 -5.83 0.80
C SER A 34 18.66 -4.77 -0.01
N GLY A 35 19.96 -4.62 0.27
CA GLY A 35 20.81 -3.65 -0.42
C GLY A 35 20.48 -2.21 -0.07
N LEU A 36 20.25 -1.91 1.21
CA LEU A 36 20.01 -0.53 1.67
C LEU A 36 21.14 0.40 1.19
N PRO A 37 20.81 1.56 0.59
CA PRO A 37 21.78 2.34 -0.19
C PRO A 37 22.85 3.03 0.67
N TRP A 38 22.64 3.15 1.98
CA TRP A 38 23.61 3.66 2.96
C TRP A 38 24.47 2.56 3.60
N GLY A 39 24.38 1.31 3.13
CA GLY A 39 25.20 0.20 3.62
C GLY A 39 24.71 -0.38 4.95
N GLY A 40 25.61 -1.05 5.68
CA GLY A 40 25.29 -1.82 6.89
C GLY A 40 25.09 -1.00 8.17
N GLY A 41 25.01 0.32 8.06
CA GLY A 41 24.87 1.23 9.19
C GLY A 41 23.46 1.22 9.82
N PRO A 42 23.22 2.13 10.78
CA PRO A 42 21.92 2.26 11.42
C PRO A 42 20.85 2.69 10.43
N HIS A 43 19.65 2.17 10.62
CA HIS A 43 18.45 2.52 9.90
C HIS A 43 17.25 2.57 10.84
N LYS A 44 16.22 3.29 10.41
CA LYS A 44 14.94 3.39 11.11
C LYS A 44 13.84 2.93 10.18
N VAL A 45 12.95 2.09 10.69
CA VAL A 45 11.73 1.65 10.02
C VAL A 45 10.55 2.27 10.73
N VAL A 46 9.69 2.96 9.98
CA VAL A 46 8.44 3.53 10.47
C VAL A 46 7.29 2.98 9.65
N ARG A 47 6.20 2.59 10.30
CA ARG A 47 4.99 2.12 9.61
C ARG A 47 3.83 3.07 9.88
N TYR A 48 3.04 3.33 8.84
CA TYR A 48 1.83 4.14 8.90
C TYR A 48 0.66 3.35 8.34
N ARG A 49 -0.54 3.51 8.89
CA ARG A 49 -1.70 2.68 8.53
C ARG A 49 -2.97 3.48 8.36
N ALA A 50 -3.67 3.23 7.26
CA ALA A 50 -5.05 3.64 7.06
C ALA A 50 -5.93 2.39 6.96
N ASP A 51 -6.87 2.24 7.88
CA ASP A 51 -7.78 1.09 7.99
C ASP A 51 -9.13 1.57 8.56
N GLY A 52 -9.98 0.66 9.05
CA GLY A 52 -11.27 1.03 9.65
C GLY A 52 -11.16 1.88 10.92
N ASP A 53 -10.02 1.81 11.62
CA ASP A 53 -9.77 2.47 12.89
C ASP A 53 -8.76 3.63 12.76
N ARG A 54 -8.00 3.67 11.66
CA ARG A 54 -6.82 4.53 11.46
C ARG A 54 -6.87 5.32 10.16
N CYS A 55 -6.31 6.52 10.18
CA CYS A 55 -6.36 7.49 9.08
C CYS A 55 -4.99 7.84 8.50
N GLY A 56 -4.01 6.95 8.62
CA GLY A 56 -2.65 7.14 8.09
C GLY A 56 -1.63 7.59 9.13
N GLU A 57 -1.95 7.55 10.41
CA GLU A 57 -1.00 7.81 11.48
C GLU A 57 0.07 6.71 11.61
N MET A 58 1.15 7.05 12.31
CA MET A 58 2.24 6.12 12.61
C MET A 58 1.74 5.03 13.56
N LEU A 59 1.94 3.77 13.16
CA LEU A 59 1.72 2.59 14.00
C LEU A 59 2.87 2.39 14.98
N ASP A 60 4.08 2.29 14.44
CA ASP A 60 5.28 2.02 15.19
C ASP A 60 6.53 2.54 14.46
N SER A 61 7.62 2.54 15.21
CA SER A 61 8.94 2.95 14.77
C SER A 61 9.97 2.04 15.44
N GLN A 62 10.89 1.50 14.66
CA GLN A 62 11.93 0.59 15.13
C GLN A 62 13.28 0.98 14.52
N GLU A 63 14.33 0.95 15.33
CA GLU A 63 15.70 1.15 14.87
C GLU A 63 16.38 -0.21 14.67
N GLY A 64 17.30 -0.27 13.73
CA GLY A 64 18.06 -1.47 13.42
C GLY A 64 19.38 -1.12 12.73
N GLU A 65 20.18 -2.14 12.46
CA GLU A 65 21.44 -2.02 11.71
C GLU A 65 21.52 -3.12 10.66
N GLY A 66 22.36 -2.93 9.66
CA GLY A 66 22.60 -3.91 8.60
C GLY A 66 22.14 -3.45 7.22
N VAL A 67 22.50 -4.27 6.21
CA VAL A 67 22.27 -3.99 4.79
C VAL A 67 20.89 -4.40 4.29
N SER A 68 20.10 -5.06 5.14
CA SER A 68 18.77 -5.56 4.84
C SER A 68 17.89 -5.51 6.08
N VAL A 69 16.57 -5.50 5.84
CA VAL A 69 15.55 -5.55 6.89
C VAL A 69 14.38 -6.40 6.43
N VAL A 70 13.81 -7.16 7.37
CA VAL A 70 12.60 -7.96 7.17
C VAL A 70 11.48 -7.37 8.00
N ILE A 71 10.36 -7.05 7.35
CA ILE A 71 9.21 -6.37 7.95
C ILE A 71 7.99 -7.27 7.77
N GLN A 72 7.28 -7.53 8.85
CA GLN A 72 6.10 -8.40 8.86
C GLN A 72 4.93 -7.69 9.53
N SER A 73 3.74 -7.86 8.95
CA SER A 73 2.52 -7.31 9.52
C SER A 73 1.28 -8.05 9.03
N ASN A 74 0.22 -7.97 9.83
CA ASN A 74 -1.13 -8.27 9.39
C ASN A 74 -1.68 -7.07 8.61
N LEU A 75 -2.28 -7.33 7.45
CA LEU A 75 -2.83 -6.32 6.55
C LEU A 75 -4.01 -6.96 5.82
N ALA A 76 -5.21 -6.81 6.38
CA ALA A 76 -6.42 -7.36 5.80
C ALA A 76 -6.99 -6.39 4.76
N VAL A 77 -7.85 -6.85 3.86
CA VAL A 77 -8.60 -5.94 2.98
C VAL A 77 -9.67 -5.22 3.83
N PRO A 78 -9.84 -3.89 3.72
CA PRO A 78 -9.32 -2.95 2.71
C PRO A 78 -8.16 -2.06 3.20
N ASP A 79 -7.35 -2.53 4.15
CA ASP A 79 -6.31 -1.75 4.81
C ASP A 79 -5.17 -1.33 3.86
N VAL A 80 -4.54 -0.21 4.18
CA VAL A 80 -3.39 0.35 3.47
C VAL A 80 -2.26 0.66 4.46
N GLU A 81 -1.05 0.20 4.17
CA GLU A 81 0.14 0.47 4.99
C GLU A 81 1.25 1.11 4.17
N ILE A 82 1.92 2.12 4.75
CA ILE A 82 3.15 2.73 4.25
C ILE A 82 4.29 2.28 5.15
N ILE A 83 5.39 1.87 4.53
CA ILE A 83 6.63 1.51 5.20
C ILE A 83 7.68 2.54 4.78
N GLU A 84 8.20 3.28 5.74
CA GLU A 84 9.31 4.22 5.55
C GLU A 84 10.57 3.61 6.15
N ILE A 85 11.64 3.54 5.35
CA ILE A 85 12.96 3.10 5.80
C ILE A 85 13.92 4.26 5.55
N SER A 86 14.54 4.78 6.60
CA SER A 86 15.48 5.89 6.52
C SER A 86 16.83 5.51 7.11
N GLN A 87 17.89 6.18 6.66
CA GLN A 87 19.19 6.11 7.33
C GLN A 87 19.06 6.63 8.77
N GLY A 88 19.59 5.88 9.73
CA GLY A 88 19.66 6.30 11.13
C GLY A 88 20.79 7.32 11.33
N SER A 89 20.58 8.27 12.25
CA SER A 89 21.64 9.16 12.69
C SER A 89 22.49 8.46 13.77
N SER A 90 23.80 8.39 13.53
CA SER A 90 24.82 8.01 14.51
C SER A 90 25.12 9.14 15.48
#